data_AF-A0A7X7XJC9-F1
#
_entry.id   AF-A0A7X7XJC9-F1
#
_cell.length_a   1.000
_cell.length_b   1.000
_cell.length_c   1.000
_cell.angle_alpha   90.00
_cell.angle_beta   90.00
_cell.angle_gamma   90.00
#
_symmetry.space_group_name_H-M   'P 1'
#
loop_
_entity.id
_entity.type
_entity.pdbx_description
1 polymer ?
#
loop_
_entity_poly.entity_id
_entity_poly.type
_entity_poly.pdbx_seq_one_letter_code
_entity_poly.pdbx_strand_id
1 'polypeptide(L)'
;MIEPAIGLSVPTVDTALQNLDRAYAELRAAQDRLGDAVLTARSAGATWAQIGDATGMSRQAAHERWGHLPRGGCRRAGCDCPHHLPHDCPCGHAGRRRREPSGAP
;
A
#
# COMPACT_ATOMS: atom_id res chain seq x y z
N MET A 1 -57.44 -0.04 -24.67
CA MET A 1 -56.39 -0.70 -23.88
C MET A 1 -55.12 0.11 -24.09
N ILE A 2 -54.60 0.77 -23.05
CA ILE A 2 -53.38 1.59 -23.11
C ILE A 2 -52.37 0.89 -22.21
N GLU A 3 -51.25 0.42 -22.75
CA GLU A 3 -50.14 -0.12 -21.96
C GLU A 3 -49.37 1.03 -21.28
N PRO A 4 -49.04 0.93 -19.98
CA PRO A 4 -48.22 1.95 -19.35
C PRO A 4 -46.76 1.78 -19.78
N ALA A 5 -46.17 2.88 -20.23
CA ALA A 5 -44.76 3.00 -20.54
C ALA A 5 -43.90 2.63 -19.32
N ILE A 6 -42.95 1.72 -19.54
CA ILE A 6 -41.94 1.31 -18.56
C ILE A 6 -41.06 2.55 -18.30
N GLY A 7 -41.34 3.25 -17.19
CA GLY A 7 -40.56 4.39 -16.74
C GLY A 7 -39.18 3.95 -16.28
N LEU A 8 -38.19 4.00 -17.17
CA LEU A 8 -36.78 3.99 -16.82
C LEU A 8 -36.49 5.24 -15.97
N SER A 9 -36.59 5.11 -14.65
CA SER A 9 -36.27 6.20 -13.73
C SER A 9 -34.77 6.49 -13.80
N VAL A 10 -34.43 7.66 -14.33
CA VAL A 10 -33.06 8.19 -14.32
C VAL A 10 -32.68 8.44 -12.85
N PRO A 11 -31.52 7.96 -12.37
CA PRO A 11 -31.11 8.23 -10.99
C PRO A 11 -31.04 9.74 -10.78
N THR A 12 -31.57 10.20 -9.64
CA THR A 12 -31.41 11.60 -9.23
C THR A 12 -29.92 11.91 -9.06
N VAL A 13 -29.56 13.20 -9.15
CA VAL A 13 -28.19 13.65 -8.92
C VAL A 13 -27.68 13.14 -7.56
N ASP A 14 -28.50 13.20 -6.50
CA ASP A 14 -28.12 12.69 -5.18
C ASP A 14 -27.81 11.19 -5.18
N THR A 15 -28.62 10.38 -5.87
CA THR A 15 -28.39 8.93 -5.99
C THR A 15 -27.10 8.65 -6.77
N ALA A 16 -26.86 9.40 -7.85
CA ALA A 16 -25.64 9.27 -8.63
C ALA A 16 -24.38 9.65 -7.83
N LEU A 17 -24.44 10.73 -7.04
CA LEU A 17 -23.35 11.15 -6.16
C LEU A 17 -23.08 10.14 -5.03
N GLN A 18 -24.12 9.57 -4.41
CA GLN A 18 -23.97 8.50 -3.43
C GLN A 18 -23.33 7.24 -4.03
N ASN A 19 -23.69 6.90 -5.27
CA ASN A 19 -23.06 5.78 -5.98
C ASN A 19 -21.57 6.04 -6.26
N LEU A 20 -21.19 7.27 -6.59
CA LEU A 20 -19.78 7.65 -6.78
C LEU A 20 -18.99 7.57 -5.48
N ASP A 21 -19.54 8.06 -4.37
CA ASP A 21 -18.91 7.98 -3.05
C ASP A 21 -18.64 6.53 -2.63
N ARG A 22 -19.65 5.67 -2.74
CA ARG A 22 -19.51 4.23 -2.46
C ARG A 22 -18.45 3.57 -3.34
N ALA A 23 -18.50 3.80 -4.65
CA ALA A 23 -17.53 3.22 -5.58
C ALA A 23 -16.10 3.70 -5.28
N TYR A 24 -15.95 4.96 -4.85
CA TYR A 24 -14.65 5.51 -4.48
C TYR A 24 -14.13 4.90 -3.16
N ALA A 25 -15.00 4.71 -2.17
CA ALA A 25 -14.65 4.03 -0.93
C ALA A 25 -14.19 2.58 -1.18
N GLU A 26 -14.89 1.86 -2.06
CA GLU A 26 -14.51 0.51 -2.48
C GLU A 26 -13.15 0.48 -3.20
N LEU A 27 -12.91 1.45 -4.09
CA LEU A 27 -11.62 1.59 -4.77
C LEU A 27 -10.49 1.85 -3.77
N ARG A 28 -10.70 2.73 -2.78
CA ARG A 28 -9.71 2.99 -1.73
C ARG A 28 -9.40 1.75 -0.91
N ALA A 29 -10.44 1.04 -0.45
CA ALA A 29 -10.26 -0.21 0.28
C ALA A 29 -9.55 -1.30 -0.56
N ALA A 30 -9.77 -1.34 -1.87
CA ALA A 30 -9.04 -2.23 -2.77
C ALA A 30 -7.57 -1.83 -2.93
N GLN A 31 -7.27 -0.53 -3.01
CA GLN A 31 -5.91 0.00 -3.10
C GLN A 31 -5.10 -0.27 -1.83
N ASP A 32 -5.72 -0.12 -0.65
CA ASP A 32 -5.07 -0.40 0.64
C ASP A 32 -4.73 -1.88 0.77
N ARG A 33 -5.68 -2.77 0.46
CA ARG A 33 -5.45 -4.22 0.42
C ARG A 33 -4.34 -4.62 -0.56
N LEU A 34 -4.25 -3.95 -1.70
CA LEU A 34 -3.16 -4.17 -2.66
C LEU A 34 -1.80 -3.73 -2.07
N GLY A 35 -1.76 -2.62 -1.34
CA GLY A 35 -0.58 -2.18 -0.59
C GLY A 35 -0.10 -3.22 0.41
N ASP A 36 -1.01 -3.75 1.23
CA ASP A 36 -0.71 -4.81 2.22
C ASP A 36 -0.22 -6.11 1.56
N ALA A 37 -0.82 -6.48 0.43
CA ALA A 37 -0.38 -7.64 -0.35
C ALA A 37 1.04 -7.44 -0.90
N VAL A 38 1.36 -6.24 -1.40
CA VAL A 38 2.72 -5.90 -1.86
C VAL A 38 3.72 -5.94 -0.71
N LEU A 39 3.36 -5.42 0.46
CA LEU A 39 4.19 -5.49 1.67
C LEU A 39 4.48 -6.95 2.07
N THR A 40 3.46 -7.79 2.06
CA THR A 40 3.56 -9.23 2.34
C THR A 40 4.44 -9.95 1.31
N ALA A 41 4.27 -9.64 0.03
CA ALA A 41 5.12 -10.20 -1.02
C ALA A 41 6.59 -9.77 -0.84
N ARG A 42 6.84 -8.50 -0.50
CA ARG A 42 8.18 -7.98 -0.22
C ARG A 42 8.82 -8.61 1.02
N SER A 43 8.05 -8.88 2.08
CA SER A 43 8.57 -9.55 3.27
C SER A 43 8.88 -11.04 3.01
N ALA A 44 8.11 -11.69 2.15
CA ALA A 44 8.37 -13.05 1.65
C ALA A 44 9.55 -13.14 0.66
N GLY A 45 10.09 -11.99 0.22
CA GLY A 45 11.28 -11.93 -0.64
C GLY A 45 11.01 -11.73 -2.12
N ALA A 46 9.76 -11.53 -2.55
CA ALA A 46 9.42 -11.26 -3.95
C ALA A 46 10.14 -10.00 -4.46
N THR A 47 10.70 -10.05 -5.66
CA THR A 47 11.37 -8.91 -6.30
C THR A 47 10.38 -7.88 -6.84
N TRP A 48 10.83 -6.65 -7.09
CA TRP A 48 10.00 -5.64 -7.75
C TRP A 48 9.57 -6.01 -9.16
N ALA A 49 10.33 -6.88 -9.86
CA ALA A 49 9.96 -7.37 -11.18
C ALA A 49 8.75 -8.31 -11.05
N GLN A 50 8.83 -9.31 -10.16
CA GLN A 50 7.71 -10.24 -9.89
C GLN A 50 6.45 -9.52 -9.42
N ILE A 51 6.58 -8.48 -8.59
CA ILE A 51 5.44 -7.65 -8.17
C ILE A 51 4.89 -6.84 -9.33
N GLY A 52 5.75 -6.25 -10.17
CA GLY A 52 5.34 -5.58 -11.40
C GLY A 52 4.53 -6.51 -12.30
N ASP A 53 5.07 -7.68 -12.60
CA ASP A 53 4.41 -8.70 -13.43
C ASP A 53 3.04 -9.10 -12.87
N ALA A 54 2.95 -9.37 -11.56
CA ALA A 54 1.69 -9.74 -10.89
C ALA A 54 0.64 -8.63 -10.90
N THR A 55 1.05 -7.36 -10.99
CA THR A 55 0.18 -6.19 -10.96
C THR A 55 -0.06 -5.56 -12.35
N GLY A 56 0.55 -6.12 -13.41
CA GLY A 56 0.52 -5.55 -14.75
C GLY A 56 1.30 -4.23 -14.88
N MET A 57 2.27 -3.98 -14.00
CA MET A 57 3.10 -2.78 -13.98
C MET A 57 4.54 -3.10 -14.35
N SER A 58 5.29 -2.10 -14.82
CA SER A 58 6.74 -2.25 -14.93
C SER A 58 7.36 -2.36 -13.54
N ARG A 59 8.53 -3.02 -13.45
CA ARG A 59 9.36 -3.05 -12.23
C ARG A 59 9.58 -1.67 -11.63
N GLN A 60 9.87 -0.67 -12.47
CA GLN A 60 10.14 0.69 -12.03
C GLN A 60 8.88 1.34 -11.46
N ALA A 61 7.74 1.22 -12.13
CA ALA A 61 6.46 1.74 -11.65
C ALA A 61 6.06 1.11 -10.31
N ALA A 62 6.25 -0.21 -10.14
CA ALA A 62 6.03 -0.89 -8.87
C ALA A 62 6.95 -0.35 -7.76
N HIS A 63 8.23 -0.12 -8.06
CA HIS A 63 9.18 0.44 -7.10
C HIS A 63 8.88 1.91 -6.74
N GLU A 64 8.50 2.75 -7.70
CA GLU A 64 8.13 4.13 -7.42
C GLU A 64 6.88 4.19 -6.52
N ARG A 65 5.88 3.37 -6.86
CA ARG A 65 4.61 3.31 -6.12
C ARG A 65 4.76 2.75 -4.72
N TRP A 66 5.58 1.71 -4.52
CA TRP A 66 5.61 0.98 -3.25
C TRP A 66 6.99 0.89 -2.58
N GLY A 67 8.03 1.42 -3.20
CA GLY A 67 9.41 1.34 -2.68
C GLY A 67 9.63 2.10 -1.38
N HIS A 68 8.78 3.08 -1.10
CA HIS A 68 8.80 3.88 0.11
C HIS A 68 7.99 3.27 1.27
N LEU A 69 7.19 2.23 1.04
CA LEU A 69 6.46 1.60 2.13
C LEU A 69 7.44 0.90 3.10
N PRO A 70 7.16 1.00 4.41
CA PRO A 70 7.99 0.34 5.41
C PRO A 70 7.96 -1.16 5.15
N ARG A 71 9.14 -1.76 4.91
CA ARG A 71 9.24 -3.22 4.81
C ARG A 71 8.82 -3.79 6.16
N GLY A 72 7.77 -4.60 6.19
CA GLY A 72 7.26 -5.18 7.42
C GLY A 72 8.34 -5.96 8.19
N GLY A 73 8.53 -5.59 9.45
CA GLY A 73 9.15 -6.42 10.49
C GLY A 73 10.68 -6.56 10.47
N CYS A 74 11.25 -6.68 11.67
CA CYS A 74 12.64 -7.11 11.87
C CYS A 74 12.76 -8.60 11.52
N ARG A 75 13.77 -9.01 10.74
CA ARG A 75 13.97 -10.41 10.32
C ARG A 75 14.62 -11.33 11.39
N ARG A 76 14.86 -10.85 12.61
CA ARG A 76 15.48 -11.66 13.68
C ARG A 76 14.42 -12.31 14.55
N ALA A 77 14.58 -13.60 14.83
CA ALA A 77 13.65 -14.42 15.63
C ALA A 77 13.72 -14.18 17.16
N GLY A 78 14.19 -13.03 17.62
CA GLY A 78 14.45 -12.80 19.06
C GLY A 78 14.76 -11.35 19.43
N CYS A 79 14.02 -10.39 18.87
CA CYS A 79 14.16 -8.98 19.23
C CYS A 79 12.98 -8.50 20.08
N ASP A 80 13.25 -8.05 21.31
CA ASP A 80 12.28 -7.40 22.23
C ASP A 80 12.13 -5.90 21.95
N CYS A 81 11.79 -5.51 20.71
CA CYS A 81 11.63 -4.10 20.37
C CYS A 81 10.14 -3.68 20.46
N PRO A 82 9.79 -2.64 21.24
CA PRO A 82 8.39 -2.27 21.49
C PRO A 82 7.66 -1.64 20.29
N HIS A 83 8.40 -1.15 19.28
CA HIS A 83 7.81 -0.58 18.07
C HIS A 83 8.56 -1.06 16.82
N HIS A 84 7.89 -1.86 15.99
CA HIS A 84 8.39 -2.30 14.68
C HIS A 84 8.34 -1.17 13.63
N LEU A 85 8.73 0.05 14.01
CA LEU A 85 8.82 1.21 13.15
C LEU A 85 10.27 1.37 12.63
N PRO A 86 10.46 1.85 11.39
CA PRO A 86 11.79 1.93 10.76
C PRO A 86 12.84 2.79 11.50
N HIS A 87 12.43 3.67 12.42
CA HIS A 87 13.31 4.64 13.07
C HIS A 87 13.76 4.29 14.50
N ASP A 88 13.08 3.37 15.20
CA ASP A 88 13.37 3.05 16.61
C ASP A 88 13.99 1.65 16.82
N CYS A 89 14.39 0.96 15.76
CA CYS A 89 15.02 -0.35 15.89
C CYS A 89 16.55 -0.25 16.07
N PRO A 90 17.13 -0.70 17.21
CA PRO A 90 18.58 -0.82 17.40
C PRO A 90 19.22 -1.91 16.51
N CYS A 91 18.43 -2.56 15.66
CA CYS A 91 18.83 -3.67 14.81
C CYS A 91 19.61 -3.29 13.53
N GLY A 92 19.85 -1.99 13.26
CA GLY A 92 20.80 -1.54 12.24
C GLY A 92 20.33 -1.64 10.78
N HIS A 93 19.03 -1.49 10.51
CA HIS A 93 18.48 -1.49 9.13
C HIS A 93 18.14 -0.11 8.57
N ALA A 94 18.31 0.97 9.35
CA ALA A 94 18.37 2.32 8.79
C ALA A 94 19.64 2.41 7.95
N GLY A 95 19.48 2.55 6.63
CA GLY A 95 20.59 2.58 5.68
C GLY A 95 21.74 3.46 6.17
N ARG A 96 22.98 2.94 6.05
CA ARG A 96 24.28 3.62 6.22
C ARG A 96 24.15 5.08 6.68
N ARG A 97 23.89 5.33 7.97
CA ARG A 97 24.16 6.65 8.53
C ARG A 97 25.67 6.83 8.42
N ARG A 98 26.12 7.87 7.71
CA ARG A 98 27.52 8.29 7.76
C ARG A 98 27.82 8.50 9.25
N ARG A 99 28.82 7.80 9.80
CA ARG A 99 29.25 7.99 11.18
C ARG A 99 29.79 9.41 11.28
N GLU A 100 29.04 10.32 11.90
CA GLU A 100 29.59 11.61 12.28
C GLU A 100 30.71 11.35 13.30
N PRO A 101 31.91 11.94 13.12
CA PRO A 101 32.98 11.74 14.06
C PRO A 101 32.56 12.36 15.40
N SER A 102 32.42 11.52 16.42
CA SER A 102 32.30 11.96 17.81
C SER A 102 33.45 12.91 18.11
N GLY A 103 33.09 14.12 18.56
CA GLY A 103 34.05 15.13 19.00
C GLY A 103 35.11 14.52 19.91
N ALA A 104 36.36 14.70 19.52
CA ALA A 104 37.52 14.57 20.40
C ALA A 104 37.62 15.86 21.24
N PRO A 105 38.26 15.79 22.43
CA PRO A 105 37.95 16.63 23.61
C PRO A 105 38.13 18.14 23.41
#